data_AF-A0A7J6TIG7-F1
#
_entry.id   AF-A0A7J6TIG7-F1
#
_cell.length_a   1.000
_cell.length_b   1.000
_cell.length_c   1.000
_cell.angle_alpha   90.00
_cell.angle_beta   90.00
_cell.angle_gamma   90.00
#
_symmetry.space_group_name_H-M   'P 1'
#
loop_
_entity.id
_entity.type
_entity.pdbx_description
1 polymer ?
#
loop_
_entity_poly.entity_id
_entity_poly.type
_entity_poly.pdbx_seq_one_letter_code
_entity_poly.pdbx_strand_id
1 'polypeptide(L)'
;VLGGWSAEGDPLNDVWLSTDGGRRFECRVEHAPWQPRADFACIFLPSQKRVLVYGGYSGGCRARGDLWMSDDLGRTWTDVTSRLPSDIGNRWGARMTVLDDDKVLLCLGYDPQCPSKS
;
A
#
# COMPACT_ATOMS: atom_id res chain seq x y z
N VAL A 1 11.43 0.09 0.21
CA VAL A 1 10.81 -0.79 -0.82
C VAL A 1 9.74 -1.61 -0.12
N LEU A 2 8.60 -1.82 -0.78
CA LEU A 2 7.44 -2.50 -0.23
C LEU A 2 6.88 -3.39 -1.34
N GLY A 3 6.70 -4.69 -1.08
CA GLY A 3 6.07 -5.64 -2.00
C GLY A 3 6.60 -5.56 -3.43
N GLY A 4 5.69 -5.66 -4.41
CA GLY A 4 6.02 -5.66 -5.84
C GLY A 4 5.91 -7.06 -6.44
N TRP A 5 6.71 -7.33 -7.47
CA TRP A 5 6.70 -8.59 -8.21
C TRP A 5 8.05 -9.30 -8.05
N SER A 6 8.01 -10.62 -7.82
CA SER A 6 9.18 -11.48 -7.91
C SER A 6 9.60 -11.69 -9.37
N ALA A 7 10.77 -12.30 -9.59
CA ALA A 7 11.25 -12.65 -10.93
C ALA A 7 10.33 -13.68 -11.62
N GLU A 8 9.64 -14.50 -10.83
CA GLU A 8 8.69 -15.52 -11.27
C GLU A 8 7.29 -14.93 -11.55
N GLY A 9 7.10 -13.64 -11.26
CA GLY A 9 5.82 -12.96 -11.46
C GLY A 9 4.84 -13.18 -10.31
N ASP A 10 5.31 -13.58 -9.13
CA ASP A 10 4.48 -13.66 -7.93
C ASP A 10 4.49 -12.34 -7.17
N PRO A 11 3.34 -11.86 -6.65
CA PRO A 11 3.32 -10.66 -5.84
C PRO A 11 4.03 -10.89 -4.50
N LEU A 12 4.67 -9.85 -3.95
CA LEU A 12 5.46 -9.92 -2.72
C LEU A 12 4.85 -9.07 -1.58
N ASN A 13 5.22 -9.36 -0.33
CA ASN A 13 4.89 -8.58 0.86
C ASN A 13 6.09 -8.29 1.78
N ASP A 14 7.29 -8.31 1.22
CA ASP A 14 8.49 -7.93 1.92
C ASP A 14 8.61 -6.40 2.05
N VAL A 15 9.30 -5.97 3.10
CA VAL A 15 9.51 -4.57 3.44
C VAL A 15 10.98 -4.35 3.64
N TRP A 16 11.54 -3.39 2.91
CA TRP A 16 12.95 -3.02 3.02
C TRP A 16 13.07 -1.53 3.31
N LEU A 17 13.98 -1.18 4.21
CA LEU A 17 14.25 0.20 4.60
C LEU A 17 15.69 0.56 4.29
N SER A 18 15.90 1.76 3.74
CA SER A 18 17.21 2.39 3.68
C SER A 18 17.23 3.56 4.65
N THR A 19 18.31 3.68 5.42
CA THR A 19 18.56 4.78 6.35
C THR A 19 19.64 5.75 5.83
N ASP A 20 20.19 5.48 4.64
CA ASP A 20 21.34 6.19 4.07
C ASP A 20 21.03 6.83 2.71
N GLY A 21 19.76 7.19 2.48
CA GLY A 21 19.31 7.86 1.27
C GLY A 21 19.20 6.93 0.05
N GLY A 22 18.94 5.63 0.27
CA GLY A 22 18.75 4.64 -0.78
C GLY A 22 20.03 3.97 -1.27
N ARG A 23 21.15 4.09 -0.55
CA ARG A 23 22.43 3.46 -0.94
C ARG A 23 22.49 2.01 -0.50
N ARG A 24 21.92 1.70 0.68
CA ARG A 24 21.78 0.34 1.21
C ARG A 24 20.38 0.14 1.74
N PHE A 25 19.85 -1.06 1.52
CA PHE A 25 18.56 -1.49 2.02
C PHE A 25 18.75 -2.70 2.92
N GLU A 26 18.04 -2.70 4.04
CA GLU A 26 17.97 -3.82 4.97
C GLU A 26 16.56 -4.39 4.96
N CYS A 27 16.47 -5.72 4.97
CA CYS A 27 15.18 -6.40 5.10
C CYS A 27 14.63 -6.05 6.48
N ARG A 28 13.46 -5.42 6.47
CA ARG A 28 12.78 -4.95 7.67
C ARG A 28 11.78 -5.99 8.15
N VAL A 29 11.05 -6.57 7.22
CA VAL A 29 10.06 -7.62 7.42
C VAL A 29 10.04 -8.48 6.16
N GLU A 30 10.22 -9.79 6.29
CA GLU A 30 10.16 -10.72 5.15
C GLU A 30 8.71 -10.95 4.69
N HIS A 31 7.77 -10.98 5.64
CA HIS A 31 6.35 -11.22 5.38
C HIS A 31 5.48 -10.27 6.21
N ALA A 32 5.11 -9.14 5.63
CA ALA A 32 4.15 -8.24 6.26
C ALA A 32 2.76 -8.90 6.37
N PRO A 33 1.91 -8.50 7.33
CA PRO A 33 0.61 -9.16 7.57
C PRO A 33 -0.41 -8.95 6.45
N TRP A 34 -0.19 -7.97 5.57
CA TRP A 34 -1.00 -7.80 4.38
C TRP A 34 -0.66 -8.84 3.33
N GLN A 35 -1.67 -9.23 2.55
CA GLN A 35 -1.50 -10.12 1.41
C GLN A 35 -0.48 -9.57 0.41
N PRO A 36 0.40 -10.43 -0.17
CA PRO A 36 1.35 -10.02 -1.20
C PRO A 36 0.69 -9.27 -2.34
N ARG A 37 1.32 -8.15 -2.75
CA ARG A 37 0.72 -7.24 -3.71
C ARG A 37 1.73 -6.39 -4.47
N ALA A 38 1.33 -5.99 -5.68
CA ALA A 38 1.97 -4.95 -6.48
C ALA A 38 0.95 -3.86 -6.84
N ASP A 39 1.39 -2.80 -7.53
CA ASP A 39 0.52 -1.75 -8.10
C ASP A 39 -0.42 -1.07 -7.09
N PHE A 40 -0.02 -1.03 -5.82
CA PHE A 40 -0.72 -0.36 -4.74
C PHE A 40 -0.28 1.09 -4.60
N ALA A 41 -1.06 1.89 -3.89
CA ALA A 41 -0.65 3.22 -3.46
C ALA A 41 0.16 3.15 -2.16
N CYS A 42 1.24 3.92 -2.05
CA CYS A 42 1.95 4.09 -0.79
C CYS A 42 2.40 5.55 -0.60
N ILE A 43 2.36 6.02 0.64
CA ILE A 43 2.86 7.35 1.03
C ILE A 43 3.50 7.30 2.41
N PHE A 44 4.33 8.30 2.69
CA PHE A 44 4.91 8.55 4.00
C PHE A 44 4.47 9.92 4.50
N LEU A 45 4.00 9.99 5.75
CA LEU A 45 3.59 11.21 6.46
C LEU A 45 4.69 11.58 7.46
N PRO A 46 5.57 12.56 7.15
CA PRO A 46 6.76 12.81 7.94
C PRO A 46 6.49 13.26 9.37
N SER A 47 5.46 14.09 9.59
CA SER A 47 5.19 14.62 10.94
C SER A 47 4.74 13.52 11.91
N GLN A 48 4.11 12.47 11.38
CA GLN A 48 3.63 11.30 12.13
C GLN A 48 4.60 10.11 12.07
N LYS A 49 5.63 10.16 11.22
CA LYS A 49 6.48 9.00 10.86
C LYS A 49 5.67 7.78 10.42
N ARG A 50 4.57 8.04 9.70
CA ARG A 50 3.57 7.03 9.33
C ARG A 50 3.68 6.64 7.87
N VAL A 51 3.59 5.35 7.58
CA VAL A 51 3.46 4.80 6.22
C VAL A 51 2.04 4.30 6.03
N LEU A 52 1.43 4.64 4.90
CA LEU A 52 0.15 4.10 4.47
C LEU A 52 0.32 3.29 3.18
N VAL A 53 -0.37 2.15 3.10
CA VAL A 53 -0.47 1.29 1.91
C VAL A 53 -1.94 1.04 1.63
N TYR A 54 -2.38 1.29 0.40
CA TYR A 54 -3.77 1.09 0.00
C TYR A 54 -3.88 0.35 -1.33
N GLY A 55 -4.77 -0.63 -1.35
CA GLY A 55 -5.18 -1.37 -2.55
C GLY A 55 -4.06 -2.21 -3.17
N GLY A 56 -4.10 -2.38 -4.48
CA GLY A 56 -3.12 -3.15 -5.26
C GLY A 56 -3.63 -4.51 -5.77
N TYR A 57 -2.74 -5.19 -6.50
CA TYR A 57 -2.99 -6.46 -7.19
C TYR A 57 -2.31 -7.62 -6.45
N SER A 58 -3.05 -8.67 -6.10
CA SER A 58 -2.53 -9.84 -5.38
C SER A 58 -2.68 -11.18 -6.14
N GLY A 59 -2.57 -11.18 -7.47
CA GLY A 59 -2.73 -12.39 -8.28
C GLY A 59 -4.18 -12.72 -8.67
N GLY A 60 -4.38 -13.44 -9.78
CA GLY A 60 -5.65 -14.08 -10.16
C GLY A 60 -6.87 -13.15 -10.26
N CYS A 61 -6.67 -11.93 -10.74
CA CYS A 61 -7.70 -10.88 -10.84
C CYS A 61 -8.28 -10.38 -9.51
N ARG A 62 -7.48 -10.41 -8.43
CA ARG A 62 -7.91 -9.95 -7.10
C ARG A 62 -7.39 -8.55 -6.79
N ALA A 63 -8.27 -7.56 -6.97
CA ALA A 63 -8.07 -6.22 -6.45
C ALA A 63 -8.27 -6.16 -4.95
N ARG A 64 -7.46 -5.31 -4.33
CA ARG A 64 -7.49 -5.06 -2.90
C ARG A 64 -8.05 -3.68 -2.64
N GLY A 65 -8.79 -3.56 -1.55
CA GLY A 65 -9.41 -2.33 -1.07
C GLY A 65 -9.11 -2.08 0.41
N ASP A 66 -8.14 -2.79 0.96
CA ASP A 66 -7.67 -2.67 2.33
C ASP A 66 -6.67 -1.51 2.47
N LEU A 67 -6.67 -0.89 3.65
CA LEU A 67 -5.75 0.17 4.05
C LEU A 67 -4.92 -0.33 5.22
N TRP A 68 -3.60 -0.30 5.04
CA TRP A 68 -2.63 -0.69 6.05
C TRP A 68 -1.81 0.52 6.49
N MET A 69 -1.54 0.57 7.79
CA MET A 69 -0.83 1.66 8.44
C MET A 69 0.33 1.12 9.26
N SER A 70 1.48 1.79 9.17
CA SER A 70 2.63 1.55 10.03
C SER A 70 3.10 2.85 10.66
N ASP A 71 3.28 2.86 11.98
CA ASP A 71 3.78 4.01 12.76
C ASP A 71 5.27 3.85 13.15
N ASP A 72 5.95 2.82 12.65
CA ASP A 72 7.30 2.44 13.04
C ASP A 72 8.24 2.16 11.84
N LEU A 73 7.96 2.84 10.72
CA LEU A 73 8.71 2.75 9.47
C LEU A 73 8.69 1.34 8.87
N GLY A 74 7.53 0.70 8.89
CA GLY A 74 7.26 -0.56 8.19
C GLY A 74 7.66 -1.82 8.95
N ARG A 75 7.93 -1.77 10.26
CA ARG A 75 8.19 -2.97 11.08
C ARG A 75 6.91 -3.67 11.48
N THR A 76 5.92 -2.90 11.91
CA THR A 76 4.59 -3.40 12.27
C THR A 76 3.53 -2.70 11.44
N TRP A 77 2.44 -3.41 11.19
CA TRP A 77 1.36 -2.96 10.33
C TRP A 77 0.02 -3.27 10.96
N THR A 78 -0.88 -2.30 10.93
CA THR A 78 -2.26 -2.42 11.42
C THR A 78 -3.21 -2.29 10.24
N ASP A 79 -4.16 -3.22 10.14
CA ASP A 79 -5.29 -3.08 9.22
C ASP A 79 -6.22 -1.99 9.75
N VAL A 80 -6.36 -0.91 8.98
CA VAL A 80 -7.21 0.23 9.29
C VAL A 80 -8.27 0.44 8.20
N THR A 81 -8.60 -0.62 7.45
CA THR A 81 -9.59 -0.61 6.36
C THR A 81 -10.94 -0.09 6.81
N SER A 82 -11.35 -0.36 8.05
CA SER A 82 -12.60 0.14 8.64
C SER A 82 -12.67 1.67 8.75
N ARG A 83 -11.55 2.39 8.58
CA ARG A 83 -11.51 3.85 8.53
C ARG A 83 -11.81 4.43 7.15
N LEU A 84 -11.86 3.59 6.11
CA LEU A 84 -12.26 4.01 4.77
C LEU A 84 -13.79 4.06 4.65
N PRO A 85 -14.34 5.01 3.87
CA PRO A 85 -15.70 4.90 3.37
C PRO A 85 -15.93 3.56 2.67
N SER A 86 -17.08 2.93 2.92
CA SER A 86 -17.40 1.59 2.41
C SER A 86 -17.53 1.52 0.89
N ASP A 87 -17.71 2.65 0.22
CA ASP A 87 -17.93 2.76 -1.23
C ASP A 87 -16.65 2.98 -2.06
N ILE A 88 -15.49 3.08 -1.39
CA ILE A 88 -14.17 3.13 -2.01
C ILE A 88 -13.81 1.77 -2.64
N GLY A 89 -14.10 0.66 -1.96
CA GLY A 89 -13.94 -0.69 -2.50
C GLY A 89 -12.51 -1.05 -2.93
N ASN A 90 -12.41 -2.04 -3.82
CA ASN A 90 -11.13 -2.53 -4.34
C ASN A 90 -10.59 -1.63 -5.45
N ARG A 91 -9.28 -1.39 -5.49
CA ARG A 91 -8.63 -0.54 -6.51
C ARG A 91 -7.27 -1.08 -6.92
N TRP A 92 -7.07 -1.23 -8.23
CA TRP A 92 -5.76 -1.43 -8.86
C TRP A 92 -5.20 -0.12 -9.39
N GLY A 93 -3.89 0.09 -9.22
CA GLY A 93 -3.23 1.30 -9.73
C GLY A 93 -3.66 2.57 -9.00
N ALA A 94 -4.20 2.44 -7.78
CA ALA A 94 -4.50 3.59 -6.94
C ALA A 94 -3.23 4.44 -6.71
N ARG A 95 -3.43 5.74 -6.47
CA ARG A 95 -2.35 6.67 -6.11
C ARG A 95 -2.78 7.45 -4.88
N MET A 96 -1.82 7.72 -4.00
CA MET A 96 -2.01 8.61 -2.86
C MET A 96 -1.03 9.77 -2.98
N THR A 97 -1.44 10.95 -2.52
CA THR A 97 -0.58 12.13 -2.47
C THR A 97 -0.75 12.79 -1.11
N VAL A 98 0.37 13.20 -0.53
CA VAL A 98 0.39 13.97 0.71
C VAL A 98 0.21 15.44 0.34
N LEU A 99 -0.81 16.06 0.94
CA LEU A 99 -1.08 17.49 0.89
C LEU A 99 -0.47 18.14 2.15
N ASP A 100 -0.62 19.46 2.28
CA ASP A 100 -0.21 20.18 3.49
C ASP A 100 -0.91 19.64 4.74
N ASP A 101 -0.23 19.74 5.88
CA ASP A 101 -0.66 19.24 7.20
C ASP A 101 -0.91 17.72 7.26
N ASP A 102 -0.12 16.91 6.55
CA ASP A 102 -0.27 15.44 6.48
C ASP A 102 -1.65 14.97 5.98
N LYS A 103 -2.44 15.84 5.34
CA LYS A 103 -3.68 15.45 4.68
C LYS A 103 -3.35 14.55 3.49
N VAL A 104 -4.21 13.58 3.21
CA VAL A 104 -3.97 12.61 2.14
C VAL A 104 -5.08 12.72 1.10
N LEU A 105 -4.69 12.94 -0.15
CA LEU A 105 -5.58 12.75 -1.29
C LEU A 105 -5.41 11.35 -1.84
N LEU A 106 -6.51 10.59 -1.90
CA LEU A 106 -6.55 9.28 -2.54
C LEU A 106 -7.15 9.42 -3.95
N CYS A 107 -6.32 9.24 -4.96
CA CYS A 107 -6.72 9.15 -6.35
C CYS A 107 -7.05 7.69 -6.67
N LEU A 108 -8.33 7.43 -6.91
CA LEU A 108 -8.82 6.08 -7.12
C LEU A 108 -8.36 5.54 -8.48
N GLY A 109 -7.93 4.28 -8.47
CA GLY A 109 -7.56 3.52 -9.66
C GLY A 109 -8.75 2.80 -10.29
N TYR A 110 -8.47 1.80 -11.11
CA TYR A 110 -9.48 0.98 -11.78
C TYR A 110 -9.95 -0.18 -10.89
N ASP A 111 -11.23 -0.52 -10.98
CA ASP A 111 -11.81 -1.73 -10.37
C ASP A 111 -12.46 -2.58 -11.46
N PRO A 112 -11.89 -3.74 -11.82
CA PRO A 112 -12.44 -4.61 -12.84
C PRO A 112 -13.78 -5.27 -12.45
N GLN A 113 -14.19 -5.21 -11.17
CA GLN A 113 -15.41 -5.87 -10.68
C GLN A 113 -16.53 -4.88 -10.30
N CYS A 114 -16.27 -3.57 -10.35
CA CYS A 114 -17.32 -2.57 -10.17
C CYS A 114 -17.90 -2.22 -11.55
N PRO A 115 -19.16 -2.58 -11.87
CA PRO A 115 -19.82 -1.99 -13.03
C PRO A 115 -19.78 -0.48 -12.87
N SER A 116 -19.51 0.24 -13.96
CA SER A 116 -19.44 1.71 -13.98
C SER A 116 -20.57 2.29 -13.14
N LYS A 117 -20.22 3.06 -12.09
CA LYS A 117 -21.20 3.84 -11.35
C LYS A 117 -21.86 4.82 -12.35
N SER A 118 -23.12 4.58 -12.66
CA SER A 118 -23.99 5.51 -13.41
C SER A 118 -24.33 6.73 -12.57
#